data_AF-A0A7D9JUJ6-F1
#
_entry.id   AF-A0A7D9JUJ6-F1
#
_cell.length_a   1.000
_cell.length_b   1.000
_cell.length_c   1.000
_cell.angle_alpha   90.00
_cell.angle_beta   90.00
_cell.angle_gamma   90.00
#
_symmetry.space_group_name_H-M   'P 1'
#
loop_
_entity.id
_entity.type
_entity.pdbx_description
1 polymer ?
#
loop_
_entity_poly.entity_id
_entity_poly.type
_entity_poly.pdbx_seq_one_letter_code
_entity_poly.pdbx_strand_id
1 'polypeptide(L)'
;MEPVREDVPSSQACENGTPKTPYTTTIYNEHNERIRLIEAERERNKSIVKWLTKTSLLELCEENSVGEFHLVEECQEEHCLIAKQVFRLMTDLVQKCSEIDPRFESKLLWTGSSVEGTKMWLPDEFDFLMELVGLRGNCEYDNSFLFLSKLFVKKKECRELWLNLCRHKDSPALSPLKLKDHFTILVRKAASLLDKSKYQNIRFEDEPYMRN
;
A
#
# COMPACT_ATOMS: atom_id res chain seq x y z
N MET A 1 -21.96 60.33 41.98
CA MET A 1 -22.60 59.59 43.09
C MET A 1 -22.48 58.12 42.72
N GLU A 2 -21.27 57.59 42.88
CA GLU A 2 -20.83 56.73 44.01
C GLU A 2 -21.46 55.33 43.95
N PRO A 3 -20.63 54.26 43.76
CA PRO A 3 -21.09 52.88 43.84
C PRO A 3 -21.16 52.46 45.31
N VAL A 4 -22.28 51.84 45.70
CA VAL A 4 -22.44 51.27 47.04
C VAL A 4 -21.68 49.95 47.13
N ARG A 5 -20.90 49.85 48.21
CA ARG A 5 -19.95 48.79 48.55
C ARG A 5 -20.61 47.45 48.90
N GLU A 6 -19.79 46.42 48.72
CA GLU A 6 -19.94 45.05 49.20
C GLU A 6 -20.18 44.97 50.71
N ASP A 7 -21.02 44.01 51.12
CA ASP A 7 -20.94 43.39 52.44
C ASP A 7 -20.75 41.88 52.27
N VAL A 8 -19.55 41.43 52.63
CA VAL A 8 -19.16 40.03 52.86
C VAL A 8 -19.53 39.67 54.31
N PRO A 9 -20.20 38.54 54.57
CA PRO A 9 -20.18 37.95 55.90
C PRO A 9 -18.94 37.04 56.02
N SER A 10 -17.99 37.49 56.84
CA SER A 10 -16.89 36.70 57.37
C SER A 10 -17.38 35.83 58.54
N SER A 11 -16.82 34.62 58.60
CA SER A 11 -16.66 33.72 59.75
C SER A 11 -17.89 32.94 60.23
N GLN A 12 -17.81 31.61 60.15
CA GLN A 12 -17.39 30.82 61.32
C GLN A 12 -17.09 29.38 60.91
N ALA A 13 -15.96 28.89 61.43
CA ALA A 13 -15.54 27.52 61.37
C ALA A 13 -16.54 26.61 62.10
N CYS A 14 -17.03 25.60 61.41
CA CYS A 14 -17.49 24.37 62.06
C CYS A 14 -16.64 23.24 61.50
N GLU A 15 -15.66 22.83 62.30
CA GLU A 15 -15.13 21.47 62.25
C GLU A 15 -16.30 20.49 62.23
N ASN A 16 -16.43 19.72 61.16
CA ASN A 16 -17.16 18.47 61.16
C ASN A 16 -16.49 17.56 60.13
N GLY A 17 -15.50 16.82 60.62
CA GLY A 17 -14.90 15.70 59.93
C GLY A 17 -15.98 14.65 59.66
N THR A 18 -16.50 14.66 58.43
CA THR A 18 -17.17 13.50 57.88
C THR A 18 -16.09 12.53 57.41
N PRO A 19 -16.11 11.25 57.83
CA PRO A 19 -15.18 10.27 57.29
C PRO A 19 -15.48 10.16 55.81
N LYS A 20 -14.53 10.51 54.94
CA LYS A 20 -14.60 10.14 53.53
C LYS A 20 -14.77 8.62 53.50
N THR A 21 -15.95 8.17 53.09
CA THR A 21 -16.27 6.76 53.01
C THR A 21 -15.23 6.07 52.12
N PRO A 22 -14.68 4.92 52.52
CA PRO A 22 -13.59 4.26 51.79
C PRO A 22 -13.96 3.97 50.32
N TYR A 23 -15.26 3.83 50.04
CA TYR A 23 -15.83 3.55 48.73
C TYR A 23 -15.56 4.63 47.66
N THR A 24 -15.52 5.93 48.02
CA THR A 24 -15.34 6.99 47.00
C THR A 24 -13.89 7.13 46.54
N THR A 25 -12.93 6.82 47.42
CA THR A 25 -11.50 6.85 47.07
C THR A 25 -11.11 5.66 46.21
N THR A 26 -11.68 4.47 46.48
CA THR A 26 -11.43 3.26 45.69
C THR A 26 -11.97 3.40 44.25
N ILE A 27 -13.19 3.90 44.07
CA ILE A 27 -13.79 4.07 42.73
C ILE A 27 -13.01 5.10 41.89
N TYR A 28 -12.55 6.20 42.52
CA TYR A 28 -11.74 7.22 41.83
C TYR A 28 -10.37 6.67 41.40
N ASN A 29 -9.74 5.86 42.25
CA ASN A 29 -8.46 5.22 41.94
C ASN A 29 -8.61 4.18 40.83
N GLU A 30 -9.64 3.33 40.87
CA GLU A 30 -9.94 2.35 39.82
C GLU A 30 -10.24 3.01 38.46
N HIS A 31 -10.95 4.14 38.47
CA HIS A 31 -11.24 4.88 37.24
C HIS A 31 -9.98 5.49 36.61
N ASN A 32 -9.11 6.09 37.43
CA ASN A 32 -7.84 6.65 36.96
C ASN A 32 -6.87 5.56 36.49
N GLU A 33 -6.88 4.39 37.13
CA GLU A 33 -6.08 3.24 36.71
C GLU A 33 -6.56 2.69 35.36
N ARG A 34 -7.88 2.62 35.14
CA ARG A 34 -8.45 2.29 33.81
C ARG A 34 -8.05 3.28 32.73
N ILE A 35 -8.08 4.59 33.01
CA ILE A 35 -7.64 5.61 32.05
C ILE A 35 -6.16 5.41 31.69
N ARG A 36 -5.30 5.20 32.69
CA ARG A 36 -3.87 4.93 32.46
C ARG A 36 -3.63 3.67 31.64
N LEU A 37 -4.39 2.61 31.89
CA LEU A 37 -4.31 1.37 31.11
C LEU A 37 -4.74 1.61 29.65
N ILE A 38 -5.81 2.36 29.42
CA ILE A 38 -6.28 2.71 28.07
C ILE A 38 -5.23 3.57 27.32
N GLU A 39 -4.60 4.52 28.00
CA GLU A 39 -3.55 5.35 27.41
C GLU A 39 -2.29 4.53 27.11
N ALA A 40 -1.88 3.63 28.00
CA ALA A 40 -0.76 2.73 27.78
C ALA A 40 -1.03 1.72 26.64
N GLU A 41 -2.28 1.25 26.49
CA GLU A 41 -2.72 0.42 25.37
C GLU A 41 -2.69 1.22 24.05
N ARG A 42 -3.17 2.48 24.05
CA ARG A 42 -3.08 3.38 22.89
C ARG A 42 -1.64 3.63 22.48
N GLU A 43 -0.72 3.82 23.42
CA GLU A 43 0.68 4.09 23.11
C GLU A 43 1.44 2.85 22.65
N ARG A 44 1.10 1.66 23.19
CA ARG A 44 1.52 0.38 22.62
C ARG A 44 1.00 0.21 21.20
N ASN A 45 -0.28 0.48 20.95
CA ASN A 45 -0.86 0.39 19.61
C ASN A 45 -0.21 1.39 18.63
N LYS A 46 0.08 2.62 19.04
CA LYS A 46 0.86 3.57 18.22
C LYS A 46 2.27 3.05 17.93
N SER A 47 2.91 2.41 18.90
CA SER A 47 4.25 1.83 18.72
C SER A 47 4.23 0.61 17.79
N ILE A 48 3.21 -0.23 17.89
CA ILE A 48 2.97 -1.36 16.97
C ILE A 48 2.69 -0.85 15.55
N VAL A 49 1.83 0.17 15.40
CA VAL A 49 1.57 0.84 14.13
C VAL A 49 2.85 1.43 13.55
N LYS A 50 3.64 2.12 14.38
CA LYS A 50 4.94 2.67 13.98
C LYS A 50 5.92 1.57 13.56
N TRP A 51 5.90 0.42 14.22
CA TRP A 51 6.74 -0.73 13.87
C TRP A 51 6.29 -1.38 12.56
N LEU A 52 4.98 -1.64 12.38
CA LEU A 52 4.41 -2.17 11.14
C LEU A 52 4.54 -1.21 9.94
N THR A 53 4.52 0.11 10.19
CA THR A 53 4.73 1.12 9.13
C THR A 53 6.20 1.36 8.83
N LYS A 54 7.11 1.13 9.79
CA LYS A 54 8.56 1.07 9.51
C LYS A 54 8.85 -0.10 8.59
N THR A 55 8.38 -1.29 8.95
CA THR A 55 8.38 -2.49 8.10
C THR A 55 7.37 -2.37 6.95
N SER A 56 7.41 -1.26 6.21
CA SER A 56 6.66 -1.10 4.99
C SER A 56 7.10 -2.20 4.03
N LEU A 57 6.16 -2.69 3.20
CA LEU A 57 6.48 -3.62 2.12
C LEU A 57 7.66 -3.11 1.27
N LEU A 58 7.85 -1.79 1.19
CA LEU A 58 8.98 -1.14 0.53
C LEU A 58 10.31 -1.35 1.25
N GLU A 59 10.39 -1.22 2.58
CA GLU A 59 11.59 -1.58 3.35
C GLU A 59 11.85 -3.09 3.24
N LEU A 60 10.80 -3.94 3.26
CA LEU A 60 10.95 -5.37 2.97
C LEU A 60 11.38 -5.65 1.52
N CYS A 61 11.02 -4.82 0.55
CA CYS A 61 11.46 -4.93 -0.86
C CYS A 61 12.86 -4.31 -1.11
N GLU A 62 13.31 -3.41 -0.23
CA GLU A 62 14.65 -2.81 -0.26
C GLU A 62 15.65 -3.68 0.53
N GLU A 63 15.24 -4.28 1.64
CA GLU A 63 16.05 -5.14 2.53
C GLU A 63 16.02 -6.61 2.11
N ASN A 64 14.88 -7.14 1.64
CA ASN A 64 14.89 -8.36 0.86
C ASN A 64 15.08 -7.93 -0.58
N SER A 65 16.17 -8.39 -1.18
CA SER A 65 16.17 -8.78 -2.57
C SER A 65 14.88 -9.55 -2.86
N VAL A 66 13.82 -8.85 -3.29
CA VAL A 66 12.76 -9.46 -4.12
C VAL A 66 13.54 -10.00 -5.29
N GLY A 67 13.89 -11.28 -5.19
CA GLY A 67 15.14 -11.79 -5.72
C GLY A 67 15.29 -11.39 -7.17
N GLU A 68 16.43 -10.81 -7.53
CA GLU A 68 16.90 -10.96 -8.90
C GLU A 68 16.98 -12.46 -9.12
N PHE A 69 15.92 -13.03 -9.70
CA PHE A 69 15.80 -14.45 -9.89
C PHE A 69 16.97 -14.87 -10.77
N HIS A 70 17.91 -15.58 -10.16
CA HIS A 70 18.96 -16.27 -10.87
C HIS A 70 18.27 -17.45 -11.55
N LEU A 71 17.67 -17.21 -12.72
CA LEU A 71 17.59 -18.27 -13.72
C LEU A 71 19.02 -18.75 -13.82
N VAL A 72 19.32 -19.93 -13.26
CA VAL A 72 20.61 -20.56 -13.49
C VAL A 72 20.73 -20.57 -15.01
N GLU A 73 21.64 -19.77 -15.56
CA GLU A 73 21.64 -19.46 -16.99
C GLU A 73 21.69 -20.77 -17.80
N GLU A 74 22.34 -21.77 -17.19
CA GLU A 74 22.57 -23.13 -17.65
C GLU A 74 21.41 -24.13 -17.45
N CYS A 75 20.32 -23.77 -16.74
CA CYS A 75 19.17 -24.68 -16.60
C CYS A 75 18.45 -24.84 -17.95
N GLN A 76 18.47 -26.07 -18.47
CA GLN A 76 17.84 -26.48 -19.74
C GLN A 76 16.59 -27.35 -19.55
N GLU A 77 16.13 -27.52 -18.31
CA GLU A 77 14.89 -28.26 -18.05
C GLU A 77 13.67 -27.54 -18.61
N GLU A 78 12.64 -28.29 -18.98
CA GLU A 78 11.42 -27.78 -19.64
C GLU A 78 10.78 -26.63 -18.84
N HIS A 79 10.71 -26.78 -17.52
CA HIS A 79 10.14 -25.76 -16.63
C HIS A 79 10.95 -24.45 -16.64
N CYS A 80 12.29 -24.53 -16.73
CA CYS A 80 13.16 -23.37 -16.89
C CYS A 80 12.95 -22.68 -18.24
N LEU A 81 12.73 -23.46 -19.31
CA LEU A 81 12.46 -22.92 -20.65
C LEU A 81 11.11 -22.18 -20.73
N ILE A 82 10.07 -22.75 -20.10
CA ILE A 82 8.75 -22.11 -19.99
C ILE A 82 8.88 -20.81 -19.19
N ALA A 83 9.51 -20.85 -18.02
CA ALA A 83 9.69 -19.70 -17.15
C ALA A 83 10.47 -18.57 -17.85
N LYS A 84 11.55 -18.91 -18.60
CA LYS A 84 12.30 -17.96 -19.46
C LYS A 84 11.40 -17.32 -20.53
N GLN A 85 10.53 -18.09 -21.18
CA GLN A 85 9.61 -17.54 -22.18
C GLN A 85 8.52 -16.66 -21.57
N VAL A 86 7.96 -17.02 -20.42
CA VAL A 86 6.98 -16.20 -19.70
C VAL A 86 7.61 -14.88 -19.27
N PHE A 87 8.83 -14.90 -18.71
CA PHE A 87 9.53 -13.68 -18.35
C PHE A 87 9.77 -12.75 -19.55
N ARG A 88 10.20 -13.31 -20.69
CA ARG A 88 10.35 -12.55 -21.94
C ARG A 88 9.03 -11.97 -22.42
N LEU A 89 7.96 -12.75 -22.39
CA LEU A 89 6.61 -12.31 -22.73
C LEU A 89 6.18 -11.12 -21.87
N MET A 90 6.34 -11.22 -20.56
CA MET A 90 5.98 -10.15 -19.64
C MET A 90 6.85 -8.91 -19.82
N THR A 91 8.13 -9.08 -20.11
CA THR A 91 9.04 -7.96 -20.42
C THR A 91 8.58 -7.21 -21.67
N ASP A 92 8.32 -7.92 -22.77
CA ASP A 92 7.82 -7.34 -24.02
C ASP A 92 6.44 -6.70 -23.84
N LEU A 93 5.55 -7.31 -23.03
CA LEU A 93 4.23 -6.78 -22.72
C LEU A 93 4.31 -5.45 -21.96
N VAL A 94 5.16 -5.38 -20.94
CA VAL A 94 5.39 -4.15 -20.15
C VAL A 94 6.03 -3.06 -21.00
N GLN A 95 7.01 -3.43 -21.83
CA GLN A 95 7.61 -2.50 -22.79
C GLN A 95 6.56 -1.96 -23.78
N LYS A 96 5.65 -2.82 -24.26
CA LYS A 96 4.56 -2.38 -25.15
C LYS A 96 3.57 -1.47 -24.42
N CYS A 97 3.31 -1.70 -23.13
CA CYS A 97 2.49 -0.80 -22.32
C CYS A 97 3.10 0.61 -22.23
N SER A 98 4.41 0.72 -22.00
CA SER A 98 5.10 2.02 -21.91
C SER A 98 5.20 2.75 -23.26
N GLU A 99 5.30 2.01 -24.37
CA GLU A 99 5.20 2.58 -25.71
C GLU A 99 3.82 3.19 -26.01
N ILE A 100 2.74 2.57 -25.51
CA ILE A 100 1.36 3.07 -25.69
C ILE A 100 1.06 4.23 -24.73
N ASP A 101 1.51 4.13 -23.48
CA ASP A 101 1.33 5.15 -22.45
C ASP A 101 2.62 5.30 -21.61
N PRO A 102 3.45 6.32 -21.89
CA PRO A 102 4.75 6.51 -21.21
C PRO A 102 4.66 6.62 -19.69
N ARG A 103 3.48 6.93 -19.13
CA ARG A 103 3.27 6.96 -17.67
C ARG A 103 3.44 5.59 -17.03
N PHE A 104 3.31 4.52 -17.80
CA PHE A 104 3.45 3.13 -17.38
C PHE A 104 4.84 2.55 -17.68
N GLU A 105 5.85 3.39 -17.92
CA GLU A 105 7.25 2.97 -17.82
C GLU A 105 7.49 2.30 -16.46
N SER A 106 7.90 1.03 -16.50
CA SER A 106 7.92 0.18 -15.31
C SER A 106 9.18 -0.65 -15.24
N LYS A 107 9.67 -0.86 -14.01
CA LYS A 107 10.58 -1.96 -13.71
C LYS A 107 9.73 -3.20 -13.42
N LEU A 108 9.97 -4.28 -14.15
CA LEU A 108 9.32 -5.57 -13.91
C LEU A 108 10.10 -6.34 -12.83
N LEU A 109 9.38 -6.81 -11.82
CA LEU A 109 9.92 -7.63 -10.73
C LEU A 109 9.20 -8.98 -10.78
N TRP A 110 9.95 -10.07 -10.79
CA TRP A 110 9.38 -11.41 -10.69
C TRP A 110 9.24 -11.76 -9.22
N THR A 111 8.06 -12.21 -8.81
CA THR A 111 7.71 -12.49 -7.43
C THR A 111 6.99 -13.83 -7.27
N GLY A 112 6.60 -14.14 -6.04
CA GLY A 112 5.72 -15.27 -5.72
C GLY A 112 6.43 -16.61 -5.67
N SER A 113 5.62 -17.65 -5.48
CA SER A 113 6.09 -19.01 -5.14
C SER A 113 7.06 -19.62 -6.16
N SER A 114 6.94 -19.23 -7.43
CA SER A 114 7.84 -19.64 -8.52
C SER A 114 9.28 -19.15 -8.33
N VAL A 115 9.47 -17.98 -7.72
CA VAL A 115 10.77 -17.37 -7.43
C VAL A 115 11.28 -17.82 -6.06
N GLU A 116 10.38 -18.00 -5.10
CA GLU A 116 10.70 -18.38 -3.73
C GLU A 116 11.10 -19.86 -3.57
N GLY A 117 11.03 -20.65 -4.65
CA GLY A 117 11.35 -22.08 -4.63
C GLY A 117 10.35 -22.92 -3.82
N THR A 118 9.19 -22.34 -3.47
CA THR A 118 8.15 -22.99 -2.67
C THR A 118 7.14 -23.75 -3.54
N LYS A 119 7.15 -23.51 -4.85
CA LYS A 119 6.29 -24.22 -5.80
C LYS A 119 6.79 -25.64 -6.06
N MET A 120 6.05 -26.63 -5.57
CA MET A 120 6.56 -28.00 -5.45
C MET A 120 6.39 -28.90 -6.68
N TRP A 121 5.62 -28.53 -7.72
CA TRP A 121 5.22 -29.53 -8.74
C TRP A 121 5.17 -29.07 -10.21
N LEU A 122 4.58 -27.92 -10.56
CA LEU A 122 4.42 -27.51 -11.97
C LEU A 122 4.60 -25.99 -12.16
N PRO A 123 5.21 -25.53 -13.26
CA PRO A 123 5.38 -24.10 -13.57
C PRO A 123 4.15 -23.52 -14.28
N ASP A 124 2.99 -23.52 -13.62
CA ASP A 124 1.69 -23.15 -14.20
C ASP A 124 1.15 -21.77 -13.75
N GLU A 125 1.87 -21.07 -12.88
CA GLU A 125 1.51 -19.75 -12.35
C GLU A 125 2.79 -18.96 -12.08
N PHE A 126 2.76 -17.69 -12.47
CA PHE A 126 3.89 -16.78 -12.39
C PHE A 126 3.39 -15.40 -11.92
N ASP A 127 3.93 -14.91 -10.82
CA ASP A 127 3.55 -13.62 -10.26
C ASP A 127 4.57 -12.55 -10.64
N PHE A 128 4.07 -11.39 -11.06
CA PHE A 128 4.90 -10.25 -11.41
C PHE A 128 4.40 -8.99 -10.72
N LEU A 129 5.33 -8.16 -10.26
CA LEU A 129 5.07 -6.80 -9.84
C LEU A 129 5.64 -5.81 -10.85
N MET A 130 4.95 -4.69 -11.02
CA MET A 130 5.40 -3.59 -11.86
C MET A 130 5.58 -2.35 -11.01
N GLU A 131 6.81 -1.88 -10.92
CA GLU A 131 7.14 -0.62 -10.26
C GLU A 131 7.08 0.51 -11.28
N LEU A 132 6.11 1.41 -11.13
CA LEU A 132 5.95 2.59 -11.98
C LEU A 132 7.06 3.61 -11.71
N VAL A 133 8.04 3.68 -12.60
CA VAL A 133 9.26 4.49 -12.42
C VAL A 133 8.92 5.98 -12.30
N GLY A 134 7.94 6.46 -13.09
CA GLY A 134 7.50 7.85 -13.07
C GLY A 134 6.86 8.31 -11.76
N LEU A 135 6.42 7.38 -10.89
CA LEU A 135 5.86 7.70 -9.58
C LEU A 135 6.89 7.61 -8.44
N ARG A 136 8.04 6.96 -8.66
CA ARG A 136 9.09 6.81 -7.66
C ARG A 136 9.61 8.17 -7.20
N GLY A 137 9.58 8.42 -5.89
CA GLY A 137 9.99 9.71 -5.30
C GLY A 137 9.07 10.90 -5.62
N ASN A 138 7.97 10.69 -6.35
CA ASN A 138 7.00 11.73 -6.72
C ASN A 138 5.69 11.64 -5.91
N CYS A 139 5.59 10.68 -4.99
CA CYS A 139 4.39 10.41 -4.20
C CYS A 139 4.61 10.53 -2.68
N GLU A 140 3.52 10.71 -1.94
CA GLU A 140 3.41 10.47 -0.48
C GLU A 140 2.34 9.46 -0.18
N TYR A 141 2.52 8.79 0.97
CA TYR A 141 1.59 7.85 1.53
C TYR A 141 0.91 8.47 2.75
N ASP A 142 -0.41 8.43 2.79
CA ASP A 142 -1.20 8.60 4.02
C ASP A 142 -1.49 7.21 4.57
N ASN A 143 -0.79 6.88 5.67
CA ASN A 143 -0.88 5.60 6.38
C ASN A 143 -1.85 5.66 7.56
N SER A 144 -2.86 6.55 7.53
CA SER A 144 -3.86 6.63 8.59
C SER A 144 -4.68 5.36 8.77
N PHE A 145 -4.64 4.42 7.82
CA PHE A 145 -5.26 3.10 7.93
C PHE A 145 -4.19 2.00 7.98
N LEU A 146 -4.36 1.07 8.93
CA LEU A 146 -3.40 0.02 9.29
C LEU A 146 -2.82 -0.77 8.11
N PHE A 147 -3.65 -1.09 7.12
CA PHE A 147 -3.28 -1.96 5.99
C PHE A 147 -3.55 -1.29 4.63
N LEU A 148 -3.90 0.00 4.62
CA LEU A 148 -4.30 0.71 3.42
C LEU A 148 -3.68 2.10 3.40
N SER A 149 -2.83 2.34 2.42
CA SER A 149 -2.27 3.67 2.20
C SER A 149 -3.04 4.40 1.10
N LYS A 150 -3.30 5.68 1.28
CA LYS A 150 -3.65 6.55 0.14
C LYS A 150 -2.37 7.11 -0.46
N LEU A 151 -2.24 7.02 -1.77
CA LEU A 151 -1.09 7.54 -2.52
C LEU A 151 -1.45 8.90 -3.13
N PHE A 152 -0.66 9.93 -2.83
CA PHE A 152 -0.83 11.27 -3.39
C PHE A 152 0.36 11.68 -4.24
N VAL A 153 0.10 12.30 -5.39
CA VAL A 153 1.15 12.82 -6.29
C VAL A 153 1.57 14.22 -5.86
N LYS A 154 2.80 14.35 -5.36
CA LYS A 154 3.33 15.59 -4.79
C LYS A 154 3.61 16.64 -5.86
N LYS A 155 4.43 16.27 -6.86
CA LYS A 155 4.91 17.22 -7.87
C LYS A 155 3.79 17.61 -8.81
N LYS A 156 3.63 18.92 -9.05
CA LYS A 156 2.57 19.46 -9.91
C LYS A 156 2.65 18.90 -11.34
N GLU A 157 3.84 18.90 -11.93
CA GLU A 157 4.09 18.38 -13.28
C GLU A 157 3.69 16.91 -13.41
N CYS A 158 4.08 16.09 -12.42
CA CYS A 158 3.67 14.69 -12.36
C CYS A 158 2.13 14.59 -12.22
N ARG A 159 1.54 15.37 -11.31
CA ARG A 159 0.08 15.35 -11.09
C ARG A 159 -0.72 15.66 -12.34
N GLU A 160 -0.27 16.59 -13.18
CA GLU A 160 -0.92 16.92 -14.45
C GLU A 160 -0.97 15.69 -15.39
N LEU A 161 0.10 14.89 -15.44
CA LEU A 161 0.14 13.65 -16.22
C LEU A 161 -0.81 12.58 -15.69
N TRP A 162 -1.02 12.54 -14.37
CA TRP A 162 -1.82 11.50 -13.69
C TRP A 162 -3.26 11.95 -13.37
N LEU A 163 -3.66 13.16 -13.76
CA LEU A 163 -4.89 13.81 -13.31
C LEU A 163 -6.16 12.99 -13.61
N ASN A 164 -6.23 12.34 -14.77
CA ASN A 164 -7.36 11.50 -15.14
C ASN A 164 -7.45 10.20 -14.32
N LEU A 165 -6.36 9.80 -13.67
CA LEU A 165 -6.26 8.61 -12.81
C LEU A 165 -6.36 8.96 -11.32
N CYS A 166 -6.43 10.25 -10.96
CA CYS A 166 -6.76 10.71 -9.62
C CYS A 166 -8.25 10.48 -9.28
N ARG A 167 -8.58 10.43 -7.99
CA ARG A 167 -9.96 10.23 -7.49
C ARG A 167 -10.91 11.31 -8.01
N HIS A 168 -10.51 12.57 -7.92
CA HIS A 168 -11.25 13.74 -8.37
C HIS A 168 -10.32 14.68 -9.16
N LYS A 169 -10.88 15.56 -10.00
CA LYS A 169 -10.11 16.50 -10.83
C LYS A 169 -9.19 17.41 -10.01
N ASP A 170 -9.58 17.74 -8.79
CA ASP A 170 -8.81 18.63 -7.91
C ASP A 170 -8.06 17.87 -6.80
N SER A 171 -8.08 16.53 -6.83
CA SER A 171 -7.44 15.71 -5.81
C SER A 171 -6.07 15.21 -6.28
N PRO A 172 -5.02 15.36 -5.47
CA PRO A 172 -3.73 14.71 -5.74
C PRO A 172 -3.75 13.21 -5.49
N ALA A 173 -4.84 12.64 -4.95
CA ALA A 173 -4.91 11.24 -4.58
C ALA A 173 -5.18 10.35 -5.80
N LEU A 174 -4.31 9.37 -6.03
CA LEU A 174 -4.53 8.34 -7.04
C LEU A 174 -5.73 7.45 -6.68
N SER A 175 -6.48 7.04 -7.69
CA SER A 175 -7.59 6.10 -7.54
C SER A 175 -7.13 4.69 -7.93
N PRO A 176 -7.08 3.74 -6.98
CA PRO A 176 -6.74 2.35 -7.29
C PRO A 176 -7.65 1.75 -8.36
N LEU A 177 -8.95 2.10 -8.33
CA LEU A 177 -9.92 1.61 -9.30
C LEU A 177 -9.62 2.15 -10.71
N LYS A 178 -9.40 3.47 -10.85
CA LYS A 178 -9.09 4.06 -12.17
C LYS A 178 -7.76 3.57 -12.71
N LEU A 179 -6.76 3.41 -11.84
CA LEU A 179 -5.47 2.82 -12.21
C LEU A 179 -5.65 1.40 -12.72
N LYS A 180 -6.38 0.55 -11.99
CA LYS A 180 -6.66 -0.84 -12.40
C LYS A 180 -7.39 -0.88 -13.75
N ASP A 181 -8.44 -0.09 -13.92
CA ASP A 181 -9.26 -0.11 -15.13
C ASP A 181 -8.45 0.37 -16.35
N HIS A 182 -7.72 1.48 -16.21
CA HIS A 182 -6.84 2.00 -17.26
C HIS A 182 -5.73 1.00 -17.60
N PHE A 183 -5.10 0.42 -16.59
CA PHE A 183 -4.03 -0.57 -16.79
C PHE A 183 -4.55 -1.85 -17.46
N THR A 184 -5.74 -2.32 -17.10
CA THR A 184 -6.38 -3.48 -17.74
C THR A 184 -6.59 -3.24 -19.23
N ILE A 185 -7.08 -2.06 -19.62
CA ILE A 185 -7.27 -1.69 -21.02
C ILE A 185 -5.92 -1.60 -21.73
N LEU A 186 -4.93 -0.98 -21.08
CA LEU A 186 -3.58 -0.83 -21.62
C LEU A 186 -2.92 -2.19 -21.90
N VAL A 187 -2.97 -3.11 -20.94
CA VAL A 187 -2.42 -4.47 -21.06
C VAL A 187 -3.10 -5.24 -22.19
N ARG A 188 -4.43 -5.17 -22.30
CA ARG A 188 -5.15 -5.82 -23.41
C ARG A 188 -4.72 -5.29 -24.77
N LYS A 189 -4.61 -3.96 -24.90
CA LYS A 189 -4.15 -3.32 -26.13
C LYS A 189 -2.68 -3.66 -26.43
N ALA A 190 -1.83 -3.72 -25.41
CA ALA A 190 -0.44 -4.14 -25.56
C ALA A 190 -0.35 -5.60 -26.03
N ALA A 191 -1.10 -6.50 -25.40
CA ALA A 191 -1.13 -7.92 -25.72
C ALA A 191 -1.62 -8.21 -27.15
N SER A 192 -2.59 -7.44 -27.65
CA SER A 192 -3.07 -7.60 -29.03
C SER A 192 -2.07 -7.14 -30.09
N LEU A 193 -1.07 -6.33 -29.70
CA LEU A 193 0.00 -5.83 -30.56
C LEU A 193 1.30 -6.65 -30.44
N LEU A 194 1.33 -7.66 -29.58
CA LEU A 194 2.51 -8.52 -29.44
C LEU A 194 2.65 -9.46 -30.64
N ASP A 195 3.89 -9.64 -31.09
CA ASP A 195 4.25 -10.71 -32.01
C ASP A 195 4.29 -12.04 -31.27
N LYS A 196 3.15 -12.73 -31.27
CA LYS A 196 2.96 -14.02 -30.58
C LYS A 196 3.86 -15.13 -31.10
N SER A 197 4.38 -15.01 -32.33
CA SER A 197 5.24 -16.04 -32.95
C SER A 197 6.58 -16.25 -32.23
N LYS A 198 6.99 -15.28 -31.39
CA LYS A 198 8.20 -15.34 -30.56
C LYS A 198 8.12 -16.31 -29.39
N TYR A 199 6.91 -16.74 -29.00
CA TYR A 199 6.67 -17.50 -27.76
C TYR A 199 6.17 -18.92 -28.05
N GLN A 200 7.05 -19.77 -28.56
CA GLN A 200 6.70 -21.09 -29.08
C GLN A 200 6.12 -22.05 -28.03
N ASN A 201 6.44 -21.85 -26.75
CA ASN A 201 5.95 -22.68 -25.65
C ASN A 201 4.70 -22.09 -24.97
N ILE A 202 4.17 -20.97 -25.48
CA ILE A 202 3.00 -20.30 -24.93
C ILE A 202 1.88 -20.35 -25.95
N ARG A 203 0.75 -20.97 -25.58
CA ARG A 203 -0.46 -20.94 -26.39
C ARG A 203 -1.29 -19.73 -26.00
N PHE A 204 -1.62 -18.91 -26.99
CA PHE A 204 -2.57 -17.82 -26.82
C PHE A 204 -3.94 -18.32 -27.26
N GLU A 205 -4.91 -18.30 -26.36
CA GLU A 205 -6.30 -18.50 -26.76
C GLU A 205 -6.77 -17.27 -27.55
N ASP A 206 -7.38 -17.49 -28.71
CA ASP A 206 -8.03 -16.42 -29.46
C ASP A 206 -9.30 -16.03 -28.71
N GLU A 207 -9.39 -14.78 -28.23
CA GLU A 207 -10.59 -14.30 -27.51
C GLU A 207 -11.83 -14.38 -28.43
N PRO A 208 -12.91 -15.11 -28.05
CA PRO A 208 -14.15 -15.12 -28.82
C PRO A 208 -15.02 -13.86 -28.64
N TYR A 209 -14.59 -12.85 -27.89
CA TYR A 209 -15.46 -11.75 -27.42
C TYR A 209 -15.40 -10.43 -28.19
N MET A 210 -14.69 -10.37 -29.32
CA MET A 210 -14.70 -9.19 -30.21
C MET A 210 -15.63 -9.43 -31.41
N ARG A 211 -16.94 -9.52 -31.19
CA ARG A 211 -17.94 -9.16 -32.21
C ARG A 211 -18.69 -7.94 -31.70
N ASN A 212 -18.53 -6.85 -32.46
CA ASN A 212 -19.17 -5.54 -32.28
C ASN A 212 -20.68 -5.64 -32.07
#